data_AF-A4GFQ7-F1
#
_entry.id   AF-A4GFQ7-F1
#
_cell.length_a   1.000
_cell.length_b   1.000
_cell.length_c   1.000
_cell.angle_alpha   90.00
_cell.angle_beta   90.00
_cell.angle_gamma   90.00
#
_symmetry.space_group_name_H-M   'P 1'
#
loop_
_entity.id
_entity.type
_entity.pdbx_description
1 polymer ?
#
loop_
_entity_poly.entity_id
_entity_poly.type
_entity_poly.pdbx_seq_one_letter_code
_entity_poly.pdbx_strand_id
1 'polypeptide(L)'
;SGPWMCYPGYAFQVPALPGCRPLLKLQCNGSQVPEAVVRDCCQQLANVSEWCRCDALYNMLDSMYKEHGAQEGQAGTGAFPRCRREVVKLTAASITAVCKLPIVIDASGGRAYICKDVATYRDA
;
A
#
# COMPACT_ATOMS: atom_id res chain seq x y z
N SER A 1 1.48 -22.74 -11.48
CA SER A 1 1.09 -21.57 -10.66
C SER A 1 1.57 -21.82 -9.24
N GLY A 2 2.60 -21.13 -8.79
CA GLY A 2 3.10 -21.28 -7.41
C GLY A 2 2.34 -20.38 -6.43
N PRO A 3 2.46 -20.59 -5.11
CA PRO A 3 1.83 -19.78 -4.06
C PRO A 3 2.30 -18.30 -4.05
N TRP A 4 3.26 -17.94 -4.91
CA TRP A 4 3.86 -16.61 -5.00
C TRP A 4 3.14 -15.65 -5.96
N MET A 5 2.21 -16.14 -6.80
CA MET A 5 1.51 -15.27 -7.76
C MET A 5 0.24 -14.69 -7.13
N CYS A 6 0.25 -13.38 -6.89
CA CYS A 6 -0.81 -12.65 -6.23
C CYS A 6 -1.74 -11.97 -7.24
N TYR A 7 -2.68 -12.74 -7.79
CA TYR A 7 -3.64 -12.22 -8.77
C TYR A 7 -4.70 -11.32 -8.12
N PRO A 8 -4.84 -10.05 -8.55
CA PRO A 8 -5.92 -9.18 -8.11
C PRO A 8 -7.30 -9.82 -8.36
N GLY A 9 -8.22 -9.72 -7.40
CA GLY A 9 -9.56 -10.32 -7.46
C GLY A 9 -9.63 -11.76 -6.93
N TYR A 10 -8.48 -12.43 -6.78
CA TYR A 10 -8.38 -13.76 -6.18
C TYR A 10 -7.58 -13.74 -4.88
N ALA A 11 -6.35 -13.21 -4.91
CA ALA A 11 -5.47 -13.13 -3.74
C ALA A 11 -5.86 -12.00 -2.77
N PHE A 12 -6.50 -10.96 -3.30
CA PHE A 12 -7.04 -9.83 -2.56
C PHE A 12 -8.18 -9.17 -3.35
N GLN A 13 -9.08 -8.49 -2.65
CA GLN A 13 -10.20 -7.76 -3.25
C GLN A 13 -9.70 -6.61 -4.14
N VAL A 14 -10.44 -6.30 -5.21
CA VAL A 14 -10.25 -5.09 -6.05
C VAL A 14 -11.53 -4.22 -5.95
N PRO A 15 -11.43 -2.90 -5.73
CA PRO A 15 -10.20 -2.13 -5.48
C PRO A 15 -9.49 -2.59 -4.21
N ALA A 16 -8.14 -2.61 -4.26
CA ALA A 16 -7.34 -3.14 -3.18
C ALA A 16 -7.36 -2.22 -1.95
N LEU A 17 -7.51 -2.85 -0.78
CA LEU A 17 -7.37 -2.26 0.55
C LEU A 17 -8.12 -0.92 0.75
N PRO A 18 -9.44 -0.81 0.48
CA PRO A 18 -10.19 0.43 0.68
C PRO A 18 -10.05 1.03 2.09
N GLY A 19 -9.90 0.20 3.14
CA GLY A 19 -9.69 0.66 4.52
C GLY A 19 -8.32 1.32 4.75
N CYS A 20 -7.32 1.02 3.92
CA CYS A 20 -5.96 1.59 4.03
C CYS A 20 -5.77 2.88 3.24
N ARG A 21 -6.65 3.19 2.29
CA ARG A 21 -6.63 4.46 1.54
C ARG A 21 -6.71 5.70 2.43
N PRO A 22 -7.66 5.82 3.39
CA PRO A 22 -7.70 6.96 4.31
C PRO A 22 -6.49 7.00 5.24
N LEU A 23 -6.00 5.84 5.69
CA LEU A 23 -4.80 5.75 6.51
C LEU A 23 -3.59 6.40 5.80
N LEU A 24 -3.36 6.03 4.53
CA LEU A 24 -2.27 6.58 3.73
C LEU A 24 -2.40 8.09 3.55
N LYS A 25 -3.61 8.60 3.23
CA LYS A 25 -3.86 10.04 3.05
C LYS A 25 -3.58 10.86 4.30
N LEU A 26 -3.88 10.33 5.49
CA LEU A 26 -3.63 11.00 6.75
C LEU A 26 -2.16 10.93 7.16
N GLN A 27 -1.52 9.76 7.01
CA GLN A 27 -0.12 9.60 7.41
C GLN A 27 0.84 10.39 6.51
N CYS A 28 0.57 10.46 5.20
CA CYS A 28 1.53 11.07 4.26
C CYS A 28 1.73 12.59 4.44
N ASN A 29 0.89 13.26 5.22
CA ASN A 29 1.05 14.67 5.59
C ASN A 29 1.15 14.90 7.10
N GLY A 30 1.31 13.83 7.90
CA GLY A 30 1.44 13.91 9.35
C GLY A 30 0.16 14.28 10.10
N SER A 31 -1.02 14.09 9.49
CA SER A 31 -2.30 14.28 10.18
C SER A 31 -2.50 13.25 11.29
N GLN A 32 -3.28 13.61 12.31
CA GLN A 32 -3.74 12.66 13.31
C GLN A 32 -4.59 11.57 12.65
N VAL A 33 -4.26 10.31 12.97
CA VAL A 33 -4.96 9.14 12.44
C VAL A 33 -5.87 8.58 13.53
N PRO A 34 -7.19 8.50 13.33
CA PRO A 34 -8.09 7.84 14.27
C PRO A 34 -7.76 6.35 14.42
N GLU A 35 -7.86 5.79 15.63
CA GLU A 35 -7.56 4.37 15.88
C GLU A 35 -8.46 3.44 15.05
N ALA A 36 -9.70 3.84 14.80
CA ALA A 36 -10.62 3.10 13.93
C ALA A 36 -10.07 2.93 12.51
N VAL A 37 -9.46 3.98 11.95
CA VAL A 37 -8.87 3.93 10.60
C VAL A 37 -7.66 2.99 10.56
N VAL A 38 -6.82 3.02 11.61
CA VAL A 38 -5.70 2.06 11.75
C VAL A 38 -6.23 0.64 11.84
N ARG A 39 -7.20 0.40 12.74
CA ARG A 39 -7.79 -0.92 12.97
C ARG A 39 -8.39 -1.50 11.69
N ASP A 40 -9.21 -0.72 10.98
CA ASP A 40 -9.93 -1.20 9.79
C ASP A 40 -8.95 -1.52 8.65
N CYS A 41 -7.92 -0.68 8.44
CA CYS A 41 -6.85 -0.99 7.50
C CYS A 41 -6.09 -2.27 7.89
N CYS A 42 -5.65 -2.37 9.15
CA CYS A 42 -4.85 -3.50 9.60
C CYS A 42 -5.64 -4.81 9.59
N GLN A 43 -6.93 -4.78 9.93
CA GLN A 43 -7.80 -5.95 9.82
C GLN A 43 -7.95 -6.40 8.36
N GLN A 44 -8.14 -5.46 7.43
CA GLN A 44 -8.23 -5.78 6.02
C GLN A 44 -6.92 -6.36 5.48
N LEU A 45 -5.78 -5.79 5.85
CA LEU A 45 -4.46 -6.25 5.44
C LEU A 45 -4.09 -7.61 6.07
N ALA A 46 -4.55 -7.89 7.29
CA ALA A 46 -4.33 -9.17 7.96
C ALA A 46 -5.00 -10.34 7.21
N ASN A 47 -6.13 -10.08 6.54
CA ASN A 47 -6.84 -11.06 5.71
C ASN A 47 -6.13 -11.34 4.38
N VAL A 48 -5.10 -10.56 4.02
CA VAL A 48 -4.25 -10.82 2.87
C VAL A 48 -3.07 -11.69 3.31
N SER A 49 -2.81 -12.76 2.54
CA SER A 49 -1.64 -13.63 2.73
C SER A 49 -0.34 -12.82 2.82
N GLU A 50 0.59 -13.25 3.69
CA GLU A 50 1.90 -12.59 3.87
C GLU A 50 2.68 -12.41 2.56
N TRP A 51 2.43 -13.29 1.58
CA TRP A 51 2.98 -13.25 0.23
C TRP A 51 2.42 -12.12 -0.64
N CYS A 52 1.18 -11.73 -0.41
CA CYS A 52 0.43 -10.83 -1.29
C CYS A 52 0.13 -9.46 -0.68
N ARG A 53 0.61 -9.20 0.54
CA ARG A 53 0.41 -7.90 1.21
C ARG A 53 1.05 -6.76 0.42
N CYS A 54 2.24 -6.96 -0.16
CA CYS A 54 2.91 -5.95 -0.95
C CYS A 54 2.23 -5.71 -2.31
N ASP A 55 1.81 -6.76 -3.01
CA ASP A 55 1.01 -6.63 -4.23
C ASP A 55 -0.31 -5.88 -3.98
N ALA A 56 -0.99 -6.17 -2.85
CA ALA A 56 -2.22 -5.48 -2.49
C ALA A 56 -1.97 -3.98 -2.21
N LEU A 57 -0.88 -3.63 -1.50
CA LEU A 57 -0.48 -2.25 -1.25
C LEU A 57 -0.06 -1.52 -2.54
N TYR A 58 0.66 -2.21 -3.43
CA TYR A 58 1.04 -1.69 -4.74
C TYR A 58 -0.20 -1.39 -5.59
N ASN A 59 -1.14 -2.34 -5.69
CA ASN A 59 -2.38 -2.16 -6.43
C ASN A 59 -3.27 -1.06 -5.83
N MET A 60 -3.29 -0.92 -4.51
CA MET A 60 -3.98 0.18 -3.83
C MET A 60 -3.39 1.52 -4.27
N LEU A 61 -2.06 1.67 -4.15
CA LEU A 61 -1.37 2.90 -4.52
C LEU A 61 -1.53 3.23 -6.01
N ASP A 62 -1.39 2.23 -6.87
CA ASP A 62 -1.58 2.34 -8.32
C ASP A 62 -2.99 2.82 -8.69
N SER A 63 -4.01 2.20 -8.08
CA SER A 63 -5.41 2.60 -8.31
C SER A 63 -5.67 4.03 -7.86
N MET A 64 -5.14 4.43 -6.69
CA MET A 64 -5.30 5.80 -6.20
C MET A 64 -4.67 6.83 -7.14
N TYR A 65 -3.50 6.55 -7.72
CA TYR A 65 -2.91 7.44 -8.73
C TYR A 65 -3.69 7.46 -10.05
N LYS A 66 -4.16 6.30 -10.52
CA LYS A 66 -4.94 6.18 -11.77
C LYS A 66 -6.30 6.88 -11.70
N GLU A 67 -7.02 6.75 -10.58
CA GLU A 67 -8.33 7.38 -10.35
C GLU A 67 -8.32 8.91 -10.50
N HIS A 68 -7.18 9.55 -10.27
CA HIS A 68 -7.03 11.00 -10.35
C HIS A 68 -6.31 11.50 -11.61
N GLY A 69 -6.14 10.63 -12.62
CA GLY A 69 -5.56 11.02 -13.91
C GLY A 69 -4.12 11.57 -13.81
N ALA A 70 -3.39 11.21 -12.74
CA ALA A 70 -2.01 11.65 -12.55
C ALA A 70 -1.11 10.99 -13.62
N GLN A 71 -0.97 11.66 -14.76
CA GLN A 71 0.08 11.38 -15.72
C GLN A 71 1.45 11.77 -15.13
N GLU A 72 2.46 11.06 -15.61
CA GLU A 72 3.87 11.23 -15.28
C GLU A 72 4.29 12.71 -15.42
N GLY A 73 4.91 13.29 -14.39
CA GLY A 73 5.53 14.63 -14.47
C GLY A 73 4.69 15.84 -14.00
N GLN A 74 3.41 15.69 -13.64
CA GLN A 74 2.65 16.82 -13.09
C GLN A 74 2.82 16.98 -11.57
N ALA A 75 3.65 17.96 -11.20
CA ALA A 75 3.75 18.46 -9.83
C ALA A 75 2.48 19.25 -9.47
N GLY A 76 1.55 18.62 -8.77
CA GLY A 76 0.51 19.36 -8.04
C GLY A 76 -0.84 18.65 -7.90
N THR A 77 -1.15 18.21 -6.68
CA THR A 77 -2.52 17.93 -6.16
C THR A 77 -3.28 16.68 -6.64
N GLY A 78 -2.65 15.76 -7.36
CA GLY A 78 -3.23 14.45 -7.71
C GLY A 78 -3.23 13.45 -6.55
N ALA A 79 -4.32 12.68 -6.36
CA ALA A 79 -4.57 11.59 -5.40
C ALA A 79 -4.33 11.83 -3.89
N PHE A 80 -3.27 12.56 -3.53
CA PHE A 80 -2.77 12.81 -2.17
C PHE A 80 -2.46 14.31 -2.00
N PRO A 81 -3.48 15.15 -1.80
CA PRO A 81 -3.27 16.57 -1.55
C PRO A 81 -2.41 16.77 -0.30
N ARG A 82 -1.42 17.68 -0.38
CA ARG A 82 -0.45 18.01 0.69
C ARG A 82 0.60 16.94 1.03
N CYS A 83 0.67 15.86 0.27
CA CYS A 83 1.72 14.85 0.44
C CYS A 83 2.73 14.94 -0.69
N ARG A 84 4.01 14.81 -0.36
CA ARG A 84 5.05 14.66 -1.39
C ARG A 84 5.09 13.21 -1.88
N ARG A 85 5.33 12.99 -3.17
CA ARG A 85 5.25 11.66 -3.81
C ARG A 85 6.15 10.62 -3.12
N GLU A 86 7.36 11.02 -2.79
CA GLU A 86 8.36 10.23 -2.06
C GLU A 86 7.89 9.85 -0.66
N VAL A 87 7.15 10.73 0.01
CA VAL A 87 6.56 10.42 1.32
C VAL A 87 5.38 9.45 1.16
N VAL A 88 4.54 9.63 0.13
CA VAL A 88 3.42 8.72 -0.15
C VAL A 88 3.91 7.30 -0.36
N LYS A 89 4.89 7.07 -1.23
CA LYS A 89 5.39 5.71 -1.52
C LYS A 89 6.03 5.06 -0.29
N LEU A 90 6.81 5.81 0.50
CA LEU A 90 7.41 5.31 1.75
C LEU A 90 6.36 5.01 2.82
N THR A 91 5.33 5.86 2.92
CA THR A 91 4.21 5.65 3.85
C THR A 91 3.44 4.39 3.47
N ALA A 92 3.08 4.23 2.19
CA ALA A 92 2.39 3.05 1.69
C ALA A 92 3.19 1.77 1.93
N ALA A 93 4.50 1.79 1.66
CA ALA A 93 5.41 0.68 1.89
C ALA A 93 5.53 0.26 3.36
N SER A 94 5.21 1.16 4.29
CA SER A 94 5.37 0.96 5.73
C SER A 94 4.07 0.59 6.45
N ILE A 95 2.92 0.52 5.75
CA ILE A 95 1.63 0.19 6.36
C ILE A 95 1.67 -1.19 7.05
N THR A 96 2.35 -2.17 6.44
CA THR A 96 2.58 -3.49 7.05
C THR A 96 3.31 -3.39 8.39
N ALA A 97 4.31 -2.50 8.52
CA ALA A 97 5.00 -2.26 9.79
C ALA A 97 4.11 -1.58 10.83
N VAL A 98 3.32 -0.58 10.44
CA VAL A 98 2.32 0.07 11.32
C VAL A 98 1.35 -0.97 11.88
N CYS A 99 0.90 -1.89 11.04
CA CYS A 99 0.00 -2.98 11.42
C CYS A 99 0.69 -4.16 12.11
N LYS A 100 2.02 -4.14 12.25
CA LYS A 100 2.84 -5.27 12.76
C LYS A 100 2.58 -6.58 12.00
N LEU A 101 2.28 -6.48 10.71
CA LEU A 101 1.99 -7.59 9.83
C LEU A 101 3.24 -7.94 9.02
N PRO A 102 3.79 -9.15 9.18
CA PRO A 102 4.96 -9.58 8.42
C PRO A 102 4.63 -9.77 6.94
N ILE A 103 5.63 -9.67 6.10
CA ILE A 103 5.56 -10.02 4.68
C ILE A 103 6.61 -11.07 4.39
N VAL A 104 6.40 -11.81 3.29
CA VAL A 104 7.46 -12.65 2.73
C VAL A 104 8.05 -11.98 1.50
N ILE A 105 9.37 -11.83 1.46
CA ILE A 105 10.06 -11.03 0.42
C ILE A 105 10.50 -11.84 -0.80
N ASP A 106 10.64 -13.16 -0.66
CA ASP A 106 11.10 -14.04 -1.73
C ASP A 106 10.76 -15.51 -1.45
N ALA A 107 10.98 -16.37 -2.44
CA ALA A 107 10.70 -17.80 -2.36
C ALA A 107 11.55 -18.54 -1.31
N SER A 108 12.59 -17.92 -0.75
CA SER A 108 13.38 -18.51 0.35
C SER A 108 12.69 -18.40 1.70
N GLY A 109 11.58 -17.63 1.78
CA GLY A 109 10.83 -17.43 3.02
C GLY A 109 11.35 -16.28 3.88
N GLY A 110 12.21 -15.41 3.33
CA GLY A 110 12.70 -14.23 4.03
C GLY A 110 11.53 -13.36 4.52
N ARG A 111 11.58 -12.91 5.78
CA ARG A 111 10.51 -12.09 6.37
C ARG A 111 10.94 -10.64 6.51
N ALA A 112 10.02 -9.73 6.25
CA ALA A 112 10.20 -8.30 6.50
C ALA A 112 8.89 -7.67 6.98
N TYR A 113 8.90 -6.36 7.16
CA TYR A 113 7.71 -5.56 7.47
C TYR A 113 7.51 -4.36 6.53
N ILE A 114 8.39 -4.20 5.54
CA ILE A 114 8.40 -3.07 4.61
C ILE A 114 8.39 -3.59 3.17
N CYS A 115 7.43 -3.11 2.37
CA CYS A 115 7.30 -3.47 0.95
C CYS A 115 8.21 -2.60 0.08
N LYS A 116 9.41 -3.11 -0.26
CA LYS A 116 10.42 -2.36 -1.02
C LYS A 116 9.95 -1.98 -2.44
N ASP A 117 9.24 -2.88 -3.10
CA ASP A 117 8.59 -2.68 -4.39
C ASP A 117 7.60 -1.51 -4.39
N VAL A 118 6.84 -1.35 -3.31
CA VAL A 118 5.95 -0.19 -3.10
C VAL A 118 6.76 1.08 -2.85
N ALA A 119 7.88 1.00 -2.12
CA ALA A 119 8.76 2.14 -1.86
C ALA A 119 9.45 2.65 -3.13
N THR A 120 9.59 1.80 -4.15
CA THR A 120 10.12 2.14 -5.48
C THR A 120 9.04 2.30 -6.54
N TYR A 121 7.78 2.50 -6.14
CA TYR A 121 6.63 2.59 -7.03
C TYR A 121 6.87 3.59 -8.17
N ARG A 122 7.00 3.04 -9.40
CA ARG A 122 7.26 3.79 -10.64
C ARG A 122 8.40 4.80 -10.51
N ASP A 123 9.53 4.39 -9.94
CA ASP A 123 10.78 5.16 -9.95
C ASP A 123 11.55 5.01 -11.30
N ALA A 124 10.84 4.85 -12.43
CA ALA A 124 11.43 4.79 -13.76
C ALA A 124 11.88 6.19 -14.24
#